data_AF-A0A2V4DB17-F1
#
_entry.id   AF-A0A2V4DB17-F1
#
_cell.length_a   1.000
_cell.length_b   1.000
_cell.length_c   1.000
_cell.angle_alpha   90.00
_cell.angle_beta   90.00
_cell.angle_gamma   90.00
#
_symmetry.space_group_name_H-M   'P 1'
#
loop_
_entity.id
_entity.type
_entity.pdbx_description
1 polymer ?
#
loop_
_entity_poly.entity_id
_entity_poly.type
_entity_poly.pdbx_seq_one_letter_code
_entity_poly.pdbx_strand_id
1 'polypeptide(L)' 'MRRLLLNVGPIAHLAPNGFAGPLVGDKMYDFELLVHPKGMAILSSDEKIEKIAPSVELQHEFFHQKKL' A
#
# COMPACT_ATOMS: atom_id res chain seq x y z
N MET A 1 9.68 8.03 13.08
CA MET A 1 9.37 9.10 12.09
C MET A 1 8.35 8.57 11.09
N ARG A 2 7.24 9.30 10.93
CA ARG A 2 6.18 8.95 9.99
C ARG A 2 6.53 9.38 8.57
N ARG A 3 6.30 8.52 7.58
CA ARG A 3 6.57 8.77 6.16
C ARG A 3 5.34 8.46 5.33
N LEU A 4 5.04 9.35 4.39
CA LEU A 4 4.00 9.17 3.38
C LEU A 4 4.67 9.05 2.01
N LEU A 5 4.59 7.86 1.42
CA LEU A 5 5.04 7.61 0.05
C LEU A 5 3.84 7.76 -0.87
N LEU A 6 3.90 8.68 -1.83
CA LEU A 6 2.81 8.98 -2.77
C LEU A 6 3.15 8.48 -4.18
N ASN A 7 2.10 8.22 -4.97
CA ASN A 7 2.19 7.83 -6.37
C ASN A 7 3.11 6.62 -6.59
N VAL A 8 2.99 5.63 -5.71
CA VAL A 8 3.77 4.39 -5.80
C VAL A 8 3.32 3.61 -7.04
N GLY A 9 4.26 2.94 -7.70
CA GLY A 9 3.95 1.96 -8.74
C GLY A 9 3.16 0.77 -8.19
N PRO A 10 2.98 -0.31 -8.96
CA PRO A 10 2.35 -1.53 -8.46
C PRO A 10 3.04 -2.03 -7.19
N ILE A 11 2.26 -2.43 -6.18
CA ILE A 11 2.78 -2.88 -4.88
C ILE A 11 2.47 -4.36 -4.71
N ALA A 12 3.50 -5.21 -4.75
CA ALA A 12 3.37 -6.62 -4.41
C ALA A 12 3.19 -6.79 -2.90
N HIS A 13 1.95 -6.85 -2.43
CA HIS A 13 1.64 -7.07 -1.01
C HIS A 13 1.71 -8.54 -0.64
N LEU A 14 1.55 -9.45 -1.60
CA LEU A 14 1.67 -10.91 -1.44
C LEU A 14 0.80 -11.49 -0.31
N ALA A 15 -0.24 -10.75 0.07
CA ALA A 15 -1.13 -11.05 1.19
C ALA A 15 -2.57 -10.98 0.67
N PRO A 16 -3.12 -12.10 0.17
CA PRO A 16 -4.51 -12.17 -0.23
C PRO A 16 -5.40 -11.75 0.92
N ASN A 17 -6.44 -10.97 0.64
CA ASN A 17 -7.32 -10.43 1.67
C ASN A 17 -7.87 -11.55 2.58
N GLY A 18 -7.57 -11.44 3.87
CA GLY A 18 -8.06 -12.37 4.90
C GLY A 18 -7.39 -13.76 4.90
N PHE A 19 -6.34 -13.98 4.11
CA PHE A 19 -5.62 -15.26 4.10
C PHE A 19 -4.34 -15.17 4.94
N ALA A 20 -4.26 -16.02 5.97
CA ALA A 20 -3.06 -16.22 6.76
C ALA A 20 -2.51 -17.63 6.50
N GLY A 21 -1.44 -17.73 5.73
CA GLY A 21 -0.82 -19.00 5.35
C GLY A 21 0.15 -18.85 4.18
N PRO A 22 0.83 -19.94 3.79
CA PRO A 22 1.72 -19.90 2.64
C PRO A 22 0.93 -19.72 1.33
N LEU A 23 1.47 -18.90 0.42
CA LEU A 23 1.04 -18.87 -0.97
C LEU A 23 1.50 -20.16 -1.65
N VAL A 24 0.56 -20.91 -2.23
CA VAL A 24 0.84 -22.22 -2.85
C VAL A 24 0.03 -22.40 -4.13
N GLY A 25 0.59 -23.17 -5.06
CA GLY A 25 -0.06 -23.54 -6.32
C GLY A 25 -0.43 -22.32 -7.17
N ASP A 26 -1.60 -22.39 -7.81
CA ASP A 26 -2.06 -21.38 -8.77
C ASP A 26 -2.21 -19.98 -8.15
N LYS A 27 -2.45 -19.91 -6.83
CA LYS A 27 -2.55 -18.63 -6.11
C LYS A 27 -1.26 -17.82 -6.15
N MET A 28 -0.11 -18.45 -6.39
CA MET A 28 1.18 -17.74 -6.52
C MET A 28 1.26 -16.90 -7.79
N TYR A 29 0.44 -17.21 -8.80
CA TYR A 29 0.44 -16.54 -10.11
C TYR A 29 -0.69 -15.51 -10.26
N ASP A 30 -1.55 -15.38 -9.25
CA ASP A 30 -2.69 -14.48 -9.28
C ASP A 30 -2.26 -13.02 -9.00
N PHE A 31 -1.86 -12.30 -10.04
CA PHE A 31 -1.37 -10.93 -9.95
C PHE A 31 -2.41 -9.98 -9.33
N GLU A 32 -3.66 -10.08 -9.75
CA GLU A 32 -4.75 -9.20 -9.29
C GLU A 32 -5.04 -9.38 -7.79
N LEU A 33 -4.84 -10.61 -7.28
CA LEU A 33 -5.00 -10.92 -5.87
C LEU A 33 -3.81 -10.48 -5.00
N LEU A 34 -2.60 -10.40 -5.58
CA LEU A 34 -1.34 -10.23 -4.83
C LEU A 34 -0.68 -8.86 -4.99
N VAL A 35 -1.17 -8.04 -5.91
CA VAL A 35 -0.60 -6.75 -6.26
C VAL A 35 -1.65 -5.66 -6.20
N HIS A 36 -1.39 -4.62 -5.42
CA HIS A 36 -2.15 -3.39 -5.55
C HIS A 36 -1.74 -2.66 -6.82
N PRO A 37 -2.69 -2.04 -7.53
CA PRO A 37 -2.39 -1.30 -8.75
C PRO A 37 -1.49 -0.09 -8.47
N LYS A 38 -0.98 0.54 -9.54
CA LYS A 38 -0.26 1.82 -9.45
C LYS A 38 -1.16 2.95 -8.91
N GLY A 39 -0.53 4.00 -8.38
CA GLY A 39 -1.22 5.20 -7.87
C GLY A 39 -1.61 5.11 -6.39
N MET A 40 -1.18 4.06 -5.71
CA MET A 40 -1.37 3.89 -4.27
C MET A 40 -0.35 4.71 -3.48
N ALA A 41 -0.64 4.90 -2.20
CA ALA A 41 0.25 5.50 -1.23
C ALA A 41 0.45 4.58 -0.03
N ILE A 42 1.63 4.68 0.58
CA ILE A 42 2.01 3.92 1.77
C ILE A 42 2.29 4.91 2.88
N LEU A 43 1.50 4.81 3.94
CA LEU A 43 1.76 5.47 5.20
C LEU A 43 2.47 4.51 6.14
N SER A 44 3.65 4.89 6.57
CA SER A 44 4.49 4.09 7.47
C SER A 44 4.92 4.91 8.66
N SER A 45 5.05 4.25 9.81
CA SER A 45 5.72 4.81 10.97
C SER A 45 6.72 3.80 11.47
N ASP A 46 7.97 4.26 11.61
CA ASP A 46 9.11 3.46 12.06
C ASP A 46 9.24 2.16 11.27
N GLU A 47 8.89 1.03 11.88
CA GLU A 47 9.03 -0.33 11.31
C GLU A 47 7.69 -0.93 10.82
N LYS A 48 6.61 -0.15 10.81
CA LYS A 48 5.27 -0.64 10.49
C LYS A 48 4.62 0.12 9.34
N ILE A 49 3.94 -0.63 8.46
CA ILE A 49 2.96 -0.09 7.53
C ILE A 49 1.66 0.17 8.29
N GLU A 50 1.25 1.43 8.37
CA GLU A 50 0.01 1.83 9.03
C GLU A 50 -1.18 1.70 8.10
N LYS A 51 -1.01 2.12 6.84
CA LYS A 51 -2.10 2.18 5.85
C LYS A 51 -1.53 2.14 4.43
N ILE A 52 -2.23 1.42 3.55
CA ILE A 52 -2.07 1.48 2.10
C ILE A 52 -3.42 1.86 1.52
N ALA A 53 -3.49 2.92 0.71
CA ALA A 53 -4.72 3.42 0.11
C ALA A 53 -4.40 4.26 -1.15
N PRO A 54 -5.38 4.69 -1.95
CA PRO A 54 -5.13 5.59 -3.08
C PRO A 54 -4.38 6.87 -2.65
N SER A 55 -3.45 7.33 -3.50
CA SER A 55 -2.59 8.48 -3.16
C SER A 55 -3.37 9.76 -2.87
N VAL A 56 -4.45 10.00 -3.62
CA VAL A 56 -5.30 11.19 -3.47
C VAL A 56 -5.92 11.24 -2.07
N GLU A 57 -6.35 10.08 -1.55
CA GLU A 57 -6.98 9.98 -0.23
C GLU A 57 -5.96 10.28 0.88
N LEU A 58 -4.80 9.61 0.86
CA LEU A 58 -3.79 9.82 1.90
C LEU A 58 -3.13 11.20 1.83
N GLN A 59 -3.03 11.77 0.63
CA GLN A 59 -2.59 13.15 0.46
C GLN A 59 -3.56 14.12 1.13
N HIS A 60 -4.87 13.97 0.90
CA HIS A 60 -5.86 14.83 1.56
C HIS A 60 -5.85 14.65 3.09
N GLU A 61 -5.69 13.42 3.56
CA GLU A 61 -5.70 13.09 4.99
C GLU A 61 -4.44 13.55 5.74
N PHE A 62 -3.26 13.45 5.13
CA PHE A 62 -1.98 13.61 5.84
C PHE A 62 -1.02 14.64 5.24
N PHE A 63 -1.24 15.10 4.00
CA PHE A 63 -0.43 16.15 3.39
C PHE A 63 -1.14 17.50 3.55
N HIS A 64 -1.04 18.08 4.74
CA HIS A 64 -1.42 19.47 4.95
C HIS A 64 -0.30 20.35 4.41
N GLN A 65 -0.51 20.94 3.23
CA GLN A 65 0.39 21.98 2.71
C GLN A 65 0.59 23.03 3.82
N LYS A 66 1.83 23.18 4.30
CA LYS A 66 2.21 24.46 4.91
C LYS A 66 2.01 25.49 3.81
N LYS A 67 0.96 26.32 3.94
CA LYS A 67 0.85 27.54 3.15
C LYS A 67 2.15 28.32 3.38
N LEU A 68 2.93 28.48 2.31
CA LEU A 68 4.05 29.42 2.26
C LEU A 68 3.52 30.85 2.38
#